data_AF-A0A961VXX3-F1
#
_entry.id   AF-A0A961VXX3-F1
#
_cell.length_a   1.000
_cell.length_b   1.000
_cell.length_c   1.000
_cell.angle_alpha   90.00
_cell.angle_beta   90.00
_cell.angle_gamma   90.00
#
_symmetry.space_group_name_H-M   'P 1'
#
loop_
_entity.id
_entity.type
_entity.pdbx_description
1 polymer ?
#
loop_
_entity_poly.entity_id
_entity_poly.type
_entity_poly.pdbx_seq_one_letter_code
_entity_poly.pdbx_strand_id
1 'polypeptide(L)'
;YNIDSLTVSETEHAKHQSRITIVTTGTPMVLSQIRNQLDRMVPVHAVIDLTAAGNPLERELALVKVTGRGNDRVEALRIADAFRAEVVGASTEHFIFQLTGRPDKIEQFVSIMAPLGLAEVCRTGIAALSRGPVGMDD
;
A
#
# COMPACT_ATOMS: atom_id res chain seq x y z
N TYR A 1 -7.47 5.15 -18.11
CA TYR A 1 -6.18 4.85 -17.46
C TYR A 1 -6.46 3.89 -16.31
N ASN A 2 -5.69 2.81 -16.16
CA ASN A 2 -5.86 1.89 -15.04
C ASN A 2 -5.16 2.47 -13.81
N ILE A 3 -5.81 2.45 -12.64
CA ILE A 3 -5.21 2.85 -11.37
C ILE A 3 -5.13 1.58 -10.53
N ASP A 4 -3.91 1.13 -10.27
CA ASP A 4 -3.63 -0.07 -9.48
C ASP A 4 -3.70 0.25 -7.98
N SER A 5 -3.28 1.47 -7.60
CA SER A 5 -3.40 1.99 -6.24
C SER A 5 -3.48 3.51 -6.23
N LEU A 6 -4.25 4.06 -5.29
CA LEU A 6 -4.30 5.49 -5.01
C LEU A 6 -4.35 5.69 -3.50
N THR A 7 -3.38 6.46 -2.99
CA THR A 7 -3.34 6.87 -1.58
C THR A 7 -3.25 8.38 -1.52
N VAL A 8 -4.09 8.99 -0.68
CA VAL A 8 -4.09 10.43 -0.43
C VAL A 8 -3.93 10.69 1.06
N SER A 9 -3.07 11.65 1.39
CA SER A 9 -2.88 12.11 2.77
C SER A 9 -2.55 13.60 2.77
N GLU A 10 -3.13 14.34 3.70
CA GLU A 10 -2.68 15.71 3.99
C GLU A 10 -1.27 15.66 4.59
N THR A 11 -0.31 16.37 3.97
CA THR A 11 1.10 16.36 4.41
C THR A 11 1.51 17.68 5.05
N GLU A 12 0.90 18.79 4.63
CA GLU A 12 1.20 20.11 5.19
C GLU A 12 -0.10 20.89 5.41
N HIS A 13 -0.68 20.75 6.60
CA HIS A 13 -1.96 21.35 6.95
C HIS A 13 -1.96 22.88 6.80
N ALA A 14 -0.87 23.53 7.25
CA ALA A 14 -0.73 24.98 7.15
C ALA A 14 -0.61 25.50 5.70
N LYS A 15 -0.15 24.66 4.77
CA LYS A 15 -0.06 24.99 3.33
C LYS A 15 -1.25 24.46 2.53
N HIS A 16 -2.22 23.79 3.17
CA HIS A 16 -3.33 23.09 2.52
C HIS A 16 -2.88 22.13 1.41
N GLN A 17 -1.75 21.45 1.62
CA GLN A 17 -1.17 20.53 0.64
C GLN A 17 -1.41 19.08 1.06
N SER A 18 -1.88 18.29 0.10
CA SER A 18 -1.99 16.84 0.20
C SER A 18 -1.07 16.17 -0.78
N ARG A 19 -0.51 15.03 -0.38
CA ARG A 19 0.26 14.14 -1.24
C ARG A 19 -0.64 13.03 -1.75
N ILE A 20 -0.63 12.82 -3.06
CA ILE A 20 -1.29 11.69 -3.71
C ILE A 20 -0.20 10.79 -4.29
N THR A 21 -0.22 9.51 -3.92
CA THR A 21 0.59 8.47 -4.57
C THR A 21 -0.32 7.68 -5.50
N ILE A 22 0.03 7.62 -6.78
CA ILE A 22 -0.71 6.89 -7.82
C ILE A 22 0.21 5.80 -8.36
N VAL A 23 -0.26 4.56 -8.30
CA VAL A 23 0.39 3.43 -8.99
C VAL A 23 -0.48 3.04 -10.17
N THR A 24 0.14 3.00 -11.34
CA THR A 24 -0.52 2.74 -12.62
C THR A 24 0.45 2.05 -13.57
N THR A 25 -0.10 1.19 -14.41
CA THR A 25 0.65 0.46 -15.44
C THR A 25 0.23 0.94 -16.83
N GLY A 26 1.21 1.20 -17.71
CA GLY A 26 0.94 1.65 -19.07
C GLY A 26 2.21 1.75 -19.93
N THR A 27 2.03 2.06 -21.22
CA THR A 27 3.18 2.34 -22.10
C THR A 27 3.84 3.68 -21.72
N PRO A 28 5.13 3.91 -22.05
CA PRO A 28 5.80 5.17 -21.75
C PRO A 28 5.05 6.41 -22.27
N MET A 29 4.40 6.27 -23.43
CA MET A 29 3.56 7.33 -24.01
C MET A 29 2.33 7.64 -23.15
N VAL A 30 1.63 6.59 -22.68
CA VAL A 30 0.45 6.72 -21.81
C VAL A 30 0.85 7.33 -20.46
N LEU A 31 1.94 6.87 -19.84
CA LEU A 31 2.43 7.40 -18.56
C LEU A 31 2.83 8.88 -18.68
N SER A 32 3.51 9.25 -19.76
CA SER A 32 3.86 10.64 -20.05
C SER A 32 2.61 11.52 -20.24
N GLN A 33 1.57 10.98 -20.89
CA GLN A 33 0.31 11.70 -21.07
C GLN A 33 -0.42 11.92 -19.74
N ILE A 34 -0.48 10.91 -18.86
CA ILE A 34 -1.06 11.04 -17.51
C ILE A 34 -0.32 12.16 -16.76
N ARG A 35 1.01 12.11 -16.72
CA ARG A 35 1.83 13.13 -16.05
C ARG A 35 1.53 14.53 -16.58
N ASN A 36 1.54 14.72 -17.90
CA ASN A 36 1.27 16.02 -18.53
C ASN A 36 -0.16 16.52 -18.29
N GLN A 37 -1.14 15.62 -18.15
CA GLN A 37 -2.51 16.00 -17.82
C GLN A 37 -2.62 16.44 -16.35
N LEU A 38 -1.97 15.72 -15.43
CA LEU A 38 -1.94 16.08 -14.02
C LEU A 38 -1.24 17.43 -13.79
N ASP A 39 -0.09 17.65 -14.44
CA ASP A 39 0.74 18.84 -14.29
C ASP A 39 0.04 20.13 -14.76
N ARG A 40 -0.97 20.01 -15.63
CA ARG A 40 -1.77 21.16 -16.13
C ARG A 40 -2.97 21.50 -15.26
N MET A 41 -3.29 20.67 -14.26
CA MET A 41 -4.43 20.93 -13.39
C MET A 41 -4.10 22.04 -12.40
N VAL A 42 -4.94 23.07 -12.35
CA VAL A 42 -4.81 24.21 -11.42
C VAL A 42 -4.54 23.78 -9.95
N PRO A 43 -5.20 22.75 -9.38
CA PRO A 43 -4.93 22.34 -8.00
C PRO A 43 -3.69 21.46 -7.81
N VAL A 44 -2.89 21.18 -8.84
CA VAL A 44 -1.69 20.33 -8.73
C VAL A 44 -0.44 21.19 -8.57
N HIS A 45 0.28 20.97 -7.47
CA HIS A 45 1.53 21.69 -7.20
C HIS A 45 2.70 21.14 -8.03
N ALA A 46 2.89 19.82 -8.04
CA ALA A 46 3.94 19.15 -8.78
C ALA A 46 3.61 17.67 -9.01
N VAL A 47 4.16 17.10 -10.10
CA VAL A 47 4.04 15.67 -10.42
C VAL A 47 5.43 15.06 -10.62
N ILE A 48 5.78 14.13 -9.74
CA ILE A 48 7.06 13.41 -9.77
C ILE A 48 6.84 11.95 -10.13
N ASP A 49 7.64 11.46 -11.07
CA ASP A 49 7.76 10.04 -11.35
C ASP A 49 8.83 9.43 -10.43
N LEU A 50 8.38 8.69 -9.41
CA LEU A 50 9.27 8.04 -8.44
C LEU A 50 10.04 6.85 -9.03
N THR A 51 9.58 6.27 -10.14
CA THR A 51 10.30 5.18 -10.82
C THR A 51 11.54 5.69 -11.55
N ALA A 52 11.46 6.91 -12.11
CA ALA A 52 12.59 7.60 -12.71
C ALA A 52 13.67 8.01 -11.68
N ALA A 53 13.28 8.18 -10.41
CA ALA A 53 14.20 8.44 -9.31
C ALA A 53 14.97 7.19 -8.83
N GLY A 54 14.73 6.02 -9.43
CA GLY A 54 15.48 4.78 -9.18
C GLY A 54 14.80 3.86 -8.16
N ASN A 55 15.13 4.01 -6.88
CA ASN A 55 14.71 3.07 -5.82
C ASN A 55 13.92 3.78 -4.70
N PRO A 56 12.65 4.14 -4.95
CA PRO A 56 11.82 4.76 -3.93
C PRO A 56 11.61 3.83 -2.73
N LEU A 57 11.41 4.42 -1.55
CA LEU A 57 10.94 3.69 -0.39
C LEU A 57 9.41 3.59 -0.46
N GLU A 58 8.90 2.38 -0.62
CA GLU A 58 7.47 2.10 -0.73
C GLU A 58 7.00 1.29 0.48
N ARG A 59 5.88 1.73 1.07
CA ARG A 59 5.21 0.99 2.14
C ARG A 59 3.70 1.07 1.99
N GLU A 60 3.03 0.03 2.40
CA GLU A 60 1.58 0.04 2.63
C GLU A 60 1.26 -0.73 3.91
N LEU A 61 0.09 -0.42 4.48
CA LEU A 61 -0.52 -1.15 5.58
C LEU A 61 -1.70 -1.97 5.04
N ALA A 62 -1.82 -3.20 5.53
CA ALA A 62 -2.95 -4.06 5.27
C ALA A 62 -3.57 -4.58 6.56
N LEU A 63 -4.89 -4.63 6.58
CA LEU A 63 -5.68 -5.42 7.51
C LEU A 63 -6.20 -6.65 6.78
N VAL A 64 -5.93 -7.83 7.34
CA VAL A 64 -6.25 -9.13 6.73
C VAL A 64 -7.06 -9.94 7.72
N LYS A 65 -8.34 -10.17 7.40
CA LYS A 65 -9.24 -10.99 8.20
C LYS A 65 -9.20 -12.43 7.71
N VAL A 66 -8.96 -13.35 8.64
CA VAL A 66 -8.89 -14.79 8.35
C VAL A 66 -9.84 -15.51 9.31
N THR A 67 -10.83 -16.20 8.76
CA THR A 67 -11.72 -17.09 9.52
C THR A 67 -11.03 -18.44 9.69
N GLY A 68 -11.27 -19.11 10.81
CA GLY A 68 -10.64 -20.42 11.03
C GLY A 68 -10.85 -20.95 12.44
N ARG A 69 -10.91 -22.27 12.52
CA ARG A 69 -10.98 -23.05 13.76
C ARG A 69 -9.91 -24.13 13.75
N GLY A 70 -9.65 -24.74 14.91
CA GLY A 70 -8.76 -25.90 15.01
C GLY A 70 -7.35 -25.62 14.46
N ASN A 71 -6.86 -26.48 13.57
CA ASN A 71 -5.49 -26.42 13.07
C ASN A 71 -5.22 -25.20 12.18
N ASP A 72 -6.15 -24.83 11.30
CA ASP A 72 -5.97 -23.69 10.39
C ASP A 72 -5.82 -22.38 11.17
N ARG A 73 -6.53 -22.28 12.29
CA ARG A 73 -6.42 -21.17 13.22
C ARG A 73 -5.02 -21.08 13.85
N VAL A 74 -4.47 -22.21 14.27
CA VAL A 74 -3.11 -22.26 14.87
C VAL A 74 -2.06 -21.94 13.81
N GLU A 75 -2.25 -22.45 12.59
CA GLU A 75 -1.34 -22.20 11.48
C GLU A 75 -1.38 -20.73 11.03
N ALA A 76 -2.55 -20.10 11.00
CA ALA A 76 -2.68 -18.67 10.72
C ALA A 76 -1.88 -17.81 11.72
N LEU A 77 -1.86 -18.17 13.01
CA LEU A 77 -1.03 -17.48 14.00
C LEU A 77 0.47 -17.66 13.74
N ARG A 78 0.90 -18.86 13.35
CA ARG A 78 2.31 -19.15 13.02
C ARG A 78 2.78 -18.36 11.81
N ILE A 79 1.95 -18.28 10.77
CA ILE A 79 2.26 -17.52 9.56
C ILE A 79 2.25 -16.02 9.87
N ALA A 80 1.31 -15.55 10.69
CA ALA A 80 1.31 -14.17 11.17
C ALA A 80 2.62 -13.81 11.88
N ASP A 81 3.09 -14.66 12.81
CA ASP A 81 4.37 -14.46 13.50
C ASP A 81 5.56 -14.43 12.52
N ALA A 82 5.62 -15.37 11.56
CA ALA A 82 6.67 -15.41 10.54
C ALA A 82 6.73 -14.14 9.68
N PHE A 83 5.58 -13.54 9.37
CA PHE A 83 5.50 -12.29 8.62
C PHE A 83 5.62 -11.03 9.50
N ARG A 84 5.75 -11.20 10.82
CA ARG A 84 5.70 -10.12 11.83
C ARG A 84 4.41 -9.31 11.70
N ALA A 85 3.30 -9.99 11.44
CA ALA A 85 1.97 -9.40 11.46
C ALA A 85 1.47 -9.36 12.91
N GLU A 86 0.77 -8.29 13.27
CA GLU A 86 0.21 -8.09 14.59
C GLU A 86 -1.26 -8.55 14.60
N VAL A 87 -1.69 -9.25 15.65
CA VAL A 87 -3.10 -9.56 15.84
C VAL A 87 -3.80 -8.35 16.45
N VAL A 88 -4.58 -7.64 15.66
CA VAL A 88 -5.33 -6.44 16.11
C VAL A 88 -6.80 -6.75 16.44
N GLY A 89 -7.27 -7.96 16.09
CA GLY A 89 -8.59 -8.45 16.47
C GLY A 89 -8.63 -9.96 16.52
N ALA A 90 -9.35 -10.53 17.49
CA ALA A 90 -9.49 -11.97 17.65
C ALA A 90 -10.86 -12.32 18.22
N SER A 91 -11.47 -13.36 17.68
CA SER A 91 -12.60 -14.08 18.28
C SER A 91 -12.31 -15.59 18.23
N THR A 92 -13.20 -16.46 18.70
CA THR A 92 -13.05 -17.92 18.52
C THR A 92 -13.08 -18.37 17.06
N GLU A 93 -13.57 -17.51 16.17
CA GLU A 93 -13.90 -17.82 14.78
C GLU A 93 -12.98 -17.18 13.75
N HIS A 94 -12.27 -16.12 14.12
CA HIS A 94 -11.42 -15.38 13.21
C HIS A 94 -10.32 -14.61 13.91
N PHE A 95 -9.33 -14.19 13.12
CA PHE A 95 -8.36 -13.16 13.45
C PHE A 95 -8.43 -12.01 12.45
N ILE A 96 -8.02 -10.83 12.90
CA ILE A 96 -7.69 -9.68 12.06
C ILE A 96 -6.22 -9.40 12.31
N PHE A 97 -5.42 -9.57 11.27
CA PHE A 97 -3.99 -9.29 11.27
C PHE A 97 -3.72 -7.92 10.65
N GLN A 98 -2.86 -7.15 11.29
CA GLN A 98 -2.28 -5.94 10.73
C GLN A 98 -0.86 -6.24 10.29
N LEU A 99 -0.49 -5.84 9.08
CA LEU A 99 0.89 -5.89 8.62
C LEU A 99 1.25 -4.67 7.79
N THR A 100 2.48 -4.19 7.96
CA THR A 100 3.06 -3.11 7.15
C THR A 100 4.29 -3.65 6.42
N GLY A 101 4.45 -3.26 5.16
CA GLY A 101 5.54 -3.78 4.33
C GLY A 101 5.56 -3.20 2.93
N ARG A 102 6.45 -3.73 2.11
CA ARG A 102 6.38 -3.52 0.67
C ARG A 102 5.19 -4.31 0.09
N PRO A 103 4.61 -3.90 -1.05
CA PRO A 103 3.43 -4.54 -1.62
C PRO A 103 3.58 -6.05 -1.88
N ASP A 104 4.78 -6.49 -2.28
CA ASP A 104 5.13 -7.90 -2.50
C ASP A 104 5.02 -8.74 -1.21
N LYS A 105 5.51 -8.22 -0.08
CA LYS A 105 5.37 -8.88 1.23
C LYS A 105 3.90 -9.05 1.62
N ILE A 106 3.09 -8.02 1.40
CA ILE A 106 1.66 -8.03 1.72
C ILE A 106 0.94 -9.04 0.84
N GLU A 107 1.21 -9.03 -0.47
CA GLU A 107 0.62 -9.96 -1.43
C GLU A 107 0.95 -11.42 -1.09
N GLN A 108 2.20 -11.69 -0.71
CA GLN A 108 2.63 -13.02 -0.29
C GLN A 108 1.91 -13.47 0.98
N PHE A 109 1.75 -12.59 1.97
CA PHE A 109 0.99 -12.90 3.18
C PHE A 109 -0.48 -13.24 2.87
N VAL A 110 -1.13 -12.42 2.06
CA VAL A 110 -2.53 -12.64 1.62
C VAL A 110 -2.67 -13.97 0.89
N SER A 111 -1.74 -14.28 -0.04
CA SER A 111 -1.75 -15.52 -0.81
C SER A 111 -1.61 -16.76 0.07
N ILE A 112 -0.78 -16.70 1.12
CA ILE A 112 -0.58 -17.81 2.05
C ILE A 112 -1.78 -17.94 3.02
N MET A 113 -2.43 -16.84 3.38
CA MET A 113 -3.65 -16.85 4.21
C MET A 113 -4.89 -17.33 3.45
N ALA A 114 -4.91 -17.22 2.12
CA ALA A 114 -6.03 -17.66 1.27
C ALA A 114 -6.53 -19.08 1.57
N PRO A 115 -5.68 -20.13 1.55
CA PRO A 115 -6.11 -21.49 1.87
C PRO A 115 -6.50 -21.71 3.35
N LEU A 116 -6.11 -20.82 4.27
CA LEU A 116 -6.41 -20.92 5.70
C LEU A 116 -7.74 -20.28 6.11
N GLY A 117 -8.47 -19.69 5.16
CA GLY A 117 -9.76 -19.03 5.42
C GLY A 117 -9.71 -17.50 5.31
N LEU A 118 -8.93 -16.96 4.38
CA LEU A 118 -8.97 -15.52 4.08
C LEU A 118 -10.41 -15.07 3.80
N ALA A 119 -10.87 -14.09 4.58
CA ALA A 119 -12.24 -13.58 4.50
C ALA A 119 -12.29 -12.16 3.92
N GLU A 120 -11.32 -11.31 4.25
CA GLU A 120 -11.33 -9.90 3.84
C GLU A 120 -9.92 -9.32 3.85
N VAL A 121 -9.62 -8.43 2.91
CA VAL A 121 -8.37 -7.66 2.86
C VAL A 121 -8.72 -6.19 2.66
N CYS A 122 -8.19 -5.33 3.52
CA CYS A 122 -8.25 -3.88 3.38
C CYS A 122 -6.81 -3.34 3.32
N ARG A 123 -6.48 -2.60 2.27
CA ARG A 123 -5.13 -2.02 2.04
C ARG A 123 -5.24 -0.50 1.99
N THR A 124 -4.24 0.18 2.53
CA THR A 124 -4.15 1.66 2.45
C THR A 124 -3.77 2.16 1.06
N GLY A 125 -3.30 1.27 0.20
CA GLY A 125 -2.50 1.63 -0.97
C GLY A 125 -1.09 2.06 -0.57
N ILE A 126 -0.29 2.39 -1.59
CA ILE A 126 1.15 2.63 -1.44
C ILE A 126 1.42 4.07 -1.03
N ALA A 127 2.11 4.24 0.09
CA ALA A 127 2.85 5.44 0.43
C ALA A 127 4.29 5.31 -0.07
N ALA A 128 4.77 6.31 -0.82
CA ALA A 128 6.12 6.27 -1.39
C ALA A 128 6.87 7.60 -1.27
N LEU A 129 8.17 7.52 -1.05
CA LEU A 129 9.10 8.66 -1.03
C LEU A 129 10.39 8.31 -1.78
N SER A 130 11.01 9.31 -2.39
CA SER A 130 12.40 9.22 -2.86
C SER A 130 13.34 8.99 -1.68
N ARG A 131 14.49 8.37 -1.95
CA ARG A 131 15.57 8.26 -0.95
C ARG A 131 16.48 9.48 -1.04
N GLY A 132 17.09 9.84 0.08
CA GLY A 132 18.03 10.94 0.19
C GLY A 132 17.50 12.09 1.04
N PRO A 133 18.26 13.19 1.15
CA PRO A 133 17.94 14.30 2.05
C PRO A 133 16.94 15.30 1.45
N VAL A 134 16.69 15.26 0.14
CA VAL A 134 15.87 16.26 -0.57
C VAL A 134 14.41 15.78 -0.62
N GLY A 135 13.49 16.64 -0.19
CA GLY A 135 12.05 16.40 -0.28
C GLY A 135 11.51 16.57 -1.70
N MET A 136 10.19 16.51 -1.86
CA MET A 136 9.53 16.82 -3.14
C MET A 136 9.51 18.33 -3.44
N ASP A 137 9.60 19.14 -2.39
CA ASP A 137 9.40 20.59 -2.43
C ASP A 137 10.72 21.39 -2.32
N ASP A 138 11.86 20.70 -2.29
CA ASP A 138 13.23 21.25 -2.28
C ASP A 138 13.91 21.10 -3.65
#